data_AF-A0A172XRQ6-F1
#
_entry.id   AF-A0A172XRQ6-F1
#
_cell.length_a   1.000
_cell.length_b   1.000
_cell.length_c   1.000
_cell.angle_alpha   90.00
_cell.angle_beta   90.00
_cell.angle_gamma   90.00
#
_symmetry.space_group_name_H-M   'P 1'
#
loop_
_entity.id
_entity.type
_entity.pdbx_description
1 polymer ?
#
loop_
_entity_poly.entity_id
_entity_poly.type
_entity_poly.pdbx_seq_one_letter_code
_entity_poly.pdbx_strand_id
1 'polypeptide(L)'
;MKKLIFTFIIIVFSLITTVKAQTNPLAKTTWEVEKMNADGSAILKKAKWIKFPDEQPKFYFLQFEDRKIHNGNSCFHMIGTYSMYDTNQVNISEGSADMSSGCDEPKTLNGTYNFKIDKDRLELTPVKE
;
A
#
# COMPACT_ATOMS: atom_id res chain seq x y z
N MET A 1 26.37 -27.67 61.78
CA MET A 1 25.29 -26.67 61.89
C MET A 1 25.92 -25.31 61.59
N LYS A 2 25.56 -24.48 60.61
CA LYS A 2 24.27 -24.15 59.98
C LYS A 2 24.57 -23.45 58.63
N LYS A 3 23.79 -23.81 57.60
CA LYS A 3 23.15 -22.95 56.58
C LYS A 3 24.03 -22.20 55.57
N LEU A 4 24.30 -22.86 54.45
CA LEU A 4 24.44 -22.20 53.14
C LEU A 4 23.03 -21.90 52.61
N ILE A 5 22.68 -20.62 52.52
CA ILE A 5 21.43 -20.16 51.91
C ILE A 5 21.72 -19.95 50.43
N PHE A 6 21.37 -20.94 49.61
CA PHE A 6 21.33 -20.79 48.15
C PHE A 6 20.04 -20.07 47.78
N THR A 7 20.14 -18.78 47.47
CA THR A 7 19.03 -17.99 46.95
C THR A 7 18.91 -18.26 45.44
N PHE A 8 17.91 -19.06 45.07
CA PHE A 8 17.54 -19.32 43.68
C PHE A 8 16.75 -18.09 43.16
N ILE A 9 17.39 -17.26 42.34
CA ILE A 9 16.69 -16.17 41.63
C ILE A 9 16.05 -16.80 40.39
N ILE A 10 14.73 -17.03 40.46
CA ILE A 10 13.94 -17.44 39.31
C ILE A 10 13.70 -16.20 38.45
N ILE A 11 14.49 -16.04 37.39
CA ILE A 11 14.26 -15.01 36.38
C ILE A 11 13.09 -15.48 35.52
N VAL A 12 11.89 -14.96 35.78
CA VAL A 12 10.73 -15.13 34.91
C VAL A 12 11.00 -14.30 33.66
N PHE A 13 11.55 -14.92 32.62
CA PHE A 13 11.60 -14.33 31.28
C PHE A 13 10.16 -14.18 30.80
N SER A 14 9.65 -12.96 30.91
CA SER A 14 8.39 -12.58 30.30
C SER A 14 8.61 -12.64 28.79
N LEU A 15 8.02 -13.64 28.13
CA LEU A 15 7.95 -13.68 26.67
C LEU A 15 7.26 -12.40 26.22
N ILE A 16 8.04 -11.46 25.69
CA ILE A 16 7.51 -10.31 24.96
C ILE A 16 6.92 -10.93 23.69
N THR A 17 5.62 -11.20 23.69
CA THR A 17 4.89 -11.53 22.47
C THR A 17 4.98 -10.31 21.57
N THR A 18 5.98 -10.29 20.69
CA THR A 18 6.05 -9.35 19.60
C THR A 18 4.89 -9.69 18.68
N VAL A 19 3.75 -9.03 18.92
CA VAL A 19 2.68 -8.94 17.92
C VAL A 19 3.33 -8.25 16.74
N LYS A 20 3.86 -9.02 15.79
CA LYS A 20 4.25 -8.51 14.49
C LYS A 20 2.96 -8.09 13.81
N ALA A 21 2.51 -6.86 14.07
CA ALA A 21 1.55 -6.20 13.20
C ALA A 21 2.13 -6.34 11.79
N GLN A 22 1.38 -6.98 10.89
CA GLN A 22 1.77 -7.16 9.51
C GLN A 22 2.07 -5.77 8.94
N THR A 23 3.36 -5.48 8.75
CA THR A 23 3.81 -4.19 8.24
C THR A 23 3.31 -4.11 6.81
N ASN A 24 2.29 -3.27 6.57
CA ASN A 24 1.81 -2.99 5.23
C ASN A 24 2.83 -2.09 4.52
N PRO A 25 3.60 -2.62 3.55
CA PRO A 25 4.67 -1.86 2.92
C PRO A 25 4.16 -0.79 1.94
N LEU A 26 2.87 -0.84 1.59
CA LEU A 26 2.21 0.15 0.75
C LEU A 26 1.67 1.31 1.58
N ALA A 27 1.44 1.14 2.89
CA ALA A 27 0.86 2.20 3.71
C ALA A 27 1.68 3.49 3.67
N LYS A 28 1.01 4.61 3.37
CA LYS A 28 1.61 5.96 3.29
C LYS A 28 2.68 6.07 2.20
N THR A 29 2.42 5.47 1.04
CA THR A 29 3.28 5.56 -0.14
C THR A 29 2.53 6.15 -1.33
N THR A 30 3.28 6.78 -2.24
CA THR A 30 2.77 7.33 -3.51
C THR A 30 3.64 6.83 -4.65
N TRP A 31 3.00 6.51 -5.76
CA TRP A 31 3.61 5.89 -6.92
C TRP A 31 3.07 6.54 -8.19
N GLU A 32 3.96 6.86 -9.12
CA GLU A 32 3.66 7.28 -10.48
C GLU A 32 3.55 6.05 -11.38
N VAL A 33 2.48 5.94 -12.16
CA VAL A 33 2.27 4.84 -13.10
C VAL A 33 3.12 5.09 -14.35
N GLU A 34 4.22 4.33 -14.50
CA GLU A 34 5.08 4.42 -15.69
C GLU A 34 4.50 3.61 -16.86
N LYS A 35 3.89 2.45 -16.57
CA LYS A 35 3.35 1.56 -17.59
C LYS A 35 2.16 0.76 -17.07
N MET A 36 1.12 0.65 -17.89
CA MET A 36 0.07 -0.36 -17.76
C MET A 36 0.07 -1.28 -18.97
N ASN A 37 0.19 -2.57 -18.74
CA ASN A 37 0.17 -3.59 -19.77
C ASN A 37 -1.27 -4.02 -20.09
N ALA A 38 -1.47 -4.66 -21.24
CA ALA A 38 -2.78 -5.13 -21.67
C ALA A 38 -3.37 -6.24 -20.78
N ASP A 39 -2.51 -6.96 -20.06
CA ASP A 39 -2.89 -8.02 -19.13
C ASP A 39 -3.30 -7.49 -17.73
N GLY A 40 -3.34 -6.16 -17.55
CA GLY A 40 -3.66 -5.51 -16.28
C GLY A 40 -2.47 -5.33 -15.33
N SER A 41 -1.28 -5.85 -15.67
CA SER A 41 -0.08 -5.60 -14.88
C SER A 41 0.41 -4.15 -15.04
N ALA A 42 0.98 -3.61 -13.96
CA ALA A 42 1.45 -2.23 -13.92
C ALA A 42 2.86 -2.13 -13.32
N ILE A 43 3.64 -1.21 -13.86
CA ILE A 43 4.93 -0.80 -13.31
C ILE A 43 4.79 0.64 -12.85
N LEU A 44 5.16 0.88 -11.60
CA LEU A 44 5.08 2.18 -10.97
C LEU A 44 6.42 2.55 -10.34
N LYS A 45 6.71 3.85 -10.35
CA LYS A 45 7.89 4.44 -9.73
C LYS A 45 7.50 5.24 -8.51
N LYS A 46 8.30 5.17 -7.46
CA LYS A 46 8.05 5.90 -6.21
C LYS A 46 8.00 7.40 -6.47
N ALA A 47 6.96 8.04 -5.96
CA ALA A 47 6.69 9.46 -6.12
C ALA A 47 6.56 10.15 -4.76
N LYS A 48 6.59 11.49 -4.78
CA LYS A 48 6.36 12.31 -3.59
C LYS A 48 4.91 12.17 -3.14
N TRP A 49 4.68 12.15 -1.84
CA TRP A 49 3.35 12.23 -1.25
C TRP A 49 2.59 13.48 -1.73
N ILE A 50 1.34 13.28 -2.16
CA ILE A 50 0.44 14.33 -2.64
C ILE A 50 -0.50 14.73 -1.50
N LYS A 51 -0.57 16.03 -1.20
CA LYS A 51 -1.46 16.56 -0.15
C LYS A 51 -2.77 17.05 -0.76
N PHE A 52 -3.83 16.26 -0.65
CA PHE A 52 -5.16 16.69 -1.07
C PHE A 52 -5.87 17.51 0.04
N PRO A 53 -6.64 18.56 -0.30
CA PRO A 53 -6.90 19.09 -1.65
C PRO A 53 -5.88 20.15 -2.13
N ASP A 54 -4.83 20.43 -1.34
CA ASP A 54 -3.88 21.54 -1.58
C ASP A 54 -3.02 21.37 -2.85
N GLU A 55 -2.75 20.14 -3.27
CA GLU A 55 -1.91 19.81 -4.42
C GLU A 55 -2.73 19.10 -5.51
N GLN A 56 -2.56 19.56 -6.76
CA GLN A 56 -3.09 18.88 -7.94
C GLN A 56 -1.99 18.00 -8.58
N PRO A 57 -2.20 16.68 -8.71
CA PRO A 57 -1.25 15.80 -9.37
C PRO A 57 -1.13 16.12 -10.86
N LYS A 58 0.06 15.95 -11.43
CA LYS A 58 0.35 16.23 -12.85
C LYS A 58 0.69 14.98 -13.68
N PHE A 59 0.66 13.82 -13.04
CA PHE A 59 1.01 12.52 -13.59
C PHE A 59 -0.02 11.50 -13.14
N TYR A 60 -0.08 10.35 -13.82
CA TYR A 60 -0.95 9.26 -13.37
C TYR A 60 -0.36 8.64 -12.09
N PHE A 61 -1.10 8.64 -10.99
CA PHE A 61 -0.61 8.20 -9.70
C PHE A 61 -1.51 7.18 -8.99
N LEU A 62 -0.91 6.44 -8.06
CA LEU A 62 -1.54 5.67 -6.99
C LEU A 62 -0.94 6.10 -5.64
N GLN A 63 -1.77 6.49 -4.68
CA GLN A 63 -1.37 6.85 -3.32
C GLN A 63 -2.16 6.04 -2.31
N PHE A 64 -1.46 5.31 -1.45
CA PHE A 64 -2.02 4.45 -0.42
C PHE A 64 -2.04 5.21 0.92
N GLU A 65 -3.24 5.49 1.43
CA GLU A 65 -3.44 6.26 2.65
C GLU A 65 -4.32 5.48 3.63
N ASP A 66 -3.73 4.92 4.68
CA ASP A 66 -4.40 4.06 5.66
C ASP A 66 -5.15 2.88 5.03
N ARG A 67 -6.47 2.97 4.79
CA ARG A 67 -7.28 1.96 4.08
C ARG A 67 -7.86 2.47 2.75
N LYS A 68 -7.49 3.70 2.38
CA LYS A 68 -7.92 4.37 1.17
C LYS A 68 -6.83 4.30 0.13
N ILE A 69 -7.25 4.32 -1.12
CA ILE A 69 -6.35 4.53 -2.24
C ILE A 69 -6.84 5.74 -3.01
N HIS A 70 -5.94 6.65 -3.30
CA HIS A 70 -6.18 7.73 -4.22
C HIS A 70 -5.50 7.37 -5.54
N ASN A 71 -6.19 7.53 -6.65
CA ASN A 71 -5.58 7.41 -7.96
C ASN A 71 -6.17 8.44 -8.92
N GLY A 72 -5.44 8.69 -9.99
CA GLY A 72 -5.90 9.57 -11.05
C GLY A 72 -4.78 10.38 -11.64
N ASN A 73 -5.12 11.44 -12.36
CA ASN A 73 -4.18 12.25 -13.12
C ASN A 73 -4.50 13.74 -12.92
N SER A 74 -4.08 14.59 -13.86
CA SER A 74 -4.32 16.03 -13.77
C SER A 74 -5.79 16.45 -13.88
N CYS A 75 -6.68 15.62 -14.44
CA CYS A 75 -8.08 15.99 -14.68
C CYS A 75 -9.09 15.00 -14.07
N PHE A 76 -8.62 13.92 -13.46
CA PHE A 76 -9.42 12.87 -12.82
C PHE A 76 -8.84 12.51 -11.45
N HIS A 77 -9.70 12.37 -10.44
CA HIS A 77 -9.32 11.88 -9.12
C HIS A 77 -10.37 10.90 -8.59
N MET A 78 -9.93 9.71 -8.20
CA MET A 78 -10.76 8.71 -7.54
C MET A 78 -10.21 8.40 -6.14
N ILE A 79 -11.13 8.17 -5.20
CA ILE A 79 -10.87 7.69 -3.85
C ILE A 79 -11.56 6.33 -3.69
N GLY A 80 -10.74 5.28 -3.71
CA GLY A 80 -11.16 3.90 -3.48
C GLY A 80 -10.72 3.38 -2.11
N THR A 81 -10.75 2.06 -1.97
CA THR A 81 -10.21 1.35 -0.79
C THR A 81 -9.19 0.30 -1.19
N TYR A 82 -8.33 -0.07 -0.25
CA TYR A 82 -7.45 -1.22 -0.43
C TYR A 82 -7.34 -2.04 0.84
N SER A 83 -7.08 -3.33 0.68
CA SER A 83 -6.83 -4.26 1.77
C SER A 83 -5.69 -5.22 1.42
N MET A 84 -4.89 -5.57 2.42
CA MET A 84 -3.85 -6.57 2.30
C MET A 84 -4.45 -7.95 2.60
N TYR A 85 -4.28 -8.93 1.70
CA TYR A 85 -4.65 -10.33 1.97
C TYR A 85 -3.48 -11.12 2.56
N ASP A 86 -2.28 -10.93 2.00
CA ASP A 86 -1.03 -11.57 2.41
C ASP A 86 0.09 -10.53 2.54
N THR A 87 1.33 -10.97 2.80
CA THR A 87 2.51 -10.09 2.85
C THR A 87 2.82 -9.42 1.51
N ASN A 88 2.34 -9.97 0.39
CA ASN A 88 2.64 -9.52 -0.98
C ASN A 88 1.39 -9.46 -1.88
N GLN A 89 0.18 -9.47 -1.32
CA GLN A 89 -1.06 -9.34 -2.08
C GLN A 89 -1.88 -8.15 -1.59
N VAL A 90 -2.34 -7.34 -2.55
CA VAL A 90 -3.20 -6.19 -2.30
C VAL A 90 -4.45 -6.30 -3.15
N ASN A 91 -5.61 -6.11 -2.53
CA ASN A 91 -6.87 -5.93 -3.22
C ASN A 91 -7.20 -4.44 -3.27
N ILE A 92 -7.52 -3.96 -4.45
CA ILE A 92 -7.85 -2.57 -4.72
C ILE A 92 -9.30 -2.55 -5.20
N SER A 93 -10.11 -1.72 -4.55
CA SER A 93 -11.50 -1.48 -4.97
C SER A 93 -11.64 -0.03 -5.36
N GLU A 94 -12.25 0.19 -6.52
CA GLU A 94 -12.71 1.50 -6.96
C GLU A 94 -13.73 2.09 -5.99
N GLY A 95 -13.91 3.41 -6.10
CA GLY A 95 -14.81 4.17 -5.24
C GLY A 95 -15.29 5.43 -5.93
N SER A 96 -15.50 6.50 -5.15
CA SER A 96 -16.01 7.76 -5.67
C SER A 96 -14.96 8.47 -6.52
N ALA A 97 -15.36 8.98 -7.68
CA ALA A 97 -14.49 9.70 -8.60
C ALA A 97 -15.08 11.05 -9.00
N ASP A 98 -14.20 12.03 -9.15
CA ASP A 98 -14.50 13.35 -9.68
C ASP A 98 -13.63 13.60 -10.91
N MET A 99 -14.22 14.24 -11.93
CA MET A 99 -13.58 14.43 -13.22
C MET A 99 -13.92 15.81 -13.81
N SER A 100 -12.91 16.46 -14.40
CA SER A 100 -13.12 17.69 -15.18
C SER A 100 -13.75 17.36 -16.55
N SER A 101 -14.54 18.29 -17.08
CA SER A 101 -15.17 18.14 -18.41
C SER A 101 -14.12 17.92 -19.51
N GLY A 102 -14.35 16.92 -20.37
CA GLY A 102 -13.44 16.57 -21.48
C GLY A 102 -12.19 15.77 -21.08
N CYS A 103 -12.14 15.25 -19.85
CA CYS A 103 -11.08 14.34 -19.42
C CYS A 103 -11.41 12.90 -19.83
N ASP A 104 -10.41 12.17 -20.33
CA ASP A 104 -10.52 10.73 -20.52
C ASP A 104 -10.20 10.02 -19.20
N GLU A 105 -11.07 9.11 -18.78
CA GLU A 105 -10.83 8.31 -17.58
C GLU A 105 -9.57 7.46 -17.75
N PRO A 106 -8.56 7.58 -16.87
CA PRO A 106 -7.41 6.71 -16.93
C PRO A 106 -7.82 5.27 -16.60
N LYS A 107 -7.16 4.28 -17.20
CA LYS A 107 -7.37 2.88 -16.84
C LYS A 107 -7.12 2.68 -15.35
N THR A 108 -8.17 2.40 -14.59
CA THR A 108 -8.13 2.18 -13.15
C THR A 108 -7.56 0.80 -12.81
N LEU A 109 -6.91 0.69 -11.65
CA LEU A 109 -6.51 -0.59 -11.09
C LEU A 109 -7.62 -1.05 -10.14
N ASN A 110 -8.26 -2.16 -10.46
CA ASN A 110 -9.31 -2.79 -9.66
C ASN A 110 -9.05 -4.29 -9.57
N GLY A 111 -9.36 -4.90 -8.42
CA GLY A 111 -9.16 -6.32 -8.14
C GLY A 111 -7.90 -6.62 -7.32
N THR A 112 -7.52 -7.91 -7.30
CA THR A 112 -6.41 -8.42 -6.50
C THR A 112 -5.12 -8.51 -7.31
N TYR A 113 -4.03 -8.03 -6.73
CA TYR A 113 -2.70 -7.99 -7.33
C TYR A 113 -1.68 -8.61 -6.40
N ASN A 114 -0.81 -9.47 -6.95
CA ASN A 114 0.50 -9.69 -6.38
C ASN A 114 1.32 -8.40 -6.57
N PHE A 115 2.03 -7.98 -5.53
CA PHE A 115 2.93 -6.83 -5.61
C PHE A 115 4.36 -7.17 -5.21
N LYS A 116 5.30 -6.47 -5.84
CA LYS A 116 6.72 -6.50 -5.49
C LYS A 116 7.25 -5.09 -5.41
N ILE A 117 7.94 -4.78 -4.31
CA ILE A 117 8.67 -3.52 -4.15
C ILE A 117 10.16 -3.82 -4.23
N ASP A 118 10.85 -3.17 -5.15
CA ASP A 118 12.31 -3.16 -5.25
C ASP A 118 12.79 -1.71 -5.35
N LYS A 119 13.41 -1.22 -4.25
CA LYS A 119 13.82 0.19 -4.08
C LYS A 119 12.65 1.15 -4.34
N ASP A 120 12.71 1.87 -5.46
CA ASP A 120 11.75 2.89 -5.88
C ASP A 120 10.82 2.37 -6.98
N ARG A 121 10.70 1.05 -7.15
CA ARG A 121 9.83 0.41 -8.14
C ARG A 121 8.80 -0.47 -7.47
N LEU A 122 7.54 -0.28 -7.82
CA LEU A 122 6.41 -1.13 -7.47
C LEU A 122 5.93 -1.83 -8.74
N GLU A 123 5.86 -3.15 -8.70
CA GLU A 123 5.25 -3.96 -9.75
C GLU A 123 3.95 -4.56 -9.23
N LEU A 124 2.88 -4.44 -10.00
CA LEU A 124 1.58 -5.05 -9.73
C LEU A 124 1.28 -6.06 -10.82
N THR A 125 0.98 -7.29 -10.44
CA THR A 125 0.59 -8.38 -11.34
C THR A 125 -0.79 -8.89 -10.91
N PRO A 126 -1.82 -8.83 -11.76
CA PRO A 126 -3.14 -9.34 -11.42
C PRO A 126 -3.07 -10.80 -10.99
N VAL A 127 -3.78 -11.14 -9.93
CA VAL A 127 -4.10 -12.53 -9.63
C VAL A 127 -5.22 -12.90 -10.60
N LYS A 128 -4.94 -13.80 -11.55
CA LYS A 128 -5.98 -14.32 -12.44
C LYS A 128 -6.96 -15.13 -11.59
N GLU A 129 -8.24 -14.77 -11.65
CA GLU A 129 -9.33 -15.65 -11.19
C GLU A 129 -9.50 -16.84 -12.13
#